data_AF-A0A9W6YZT2-F1
#
_entry.id   AF-A0A9W6YZT2-F1
#
_cell.length_a   1.000
_cell.length_b   1.000
_cell.length_c   1.000
_cell.angle_alpha   90.00
_cell.angle_beta   90.00
_cell.angle_gamma   90.00
#
_symmetry.space_group_name_H-M   'P 1'
#
loop_
_entity.id
_entity.type
_entity.pdbx_description
1 polymer ?
#
loop_
_entity_poly.entity_id
_entity_poly.type
_entity_poly.pdbx_seq_one_letter_code
_entity_poly.pdbx_strand_id
1 'polypeptide(L)'
;MGKNGDFIIEEIQEKLHKIGKTDPATSWLHPDGSGEIMSGKFCDTCKAELYSDPGVNDLELYLHAFKYESSTDKGWGYETELPYWAIEQQTKMMDLALEQANKCVPMDNAFCVGCVITHNGKVISTGYTRELEGNTHAEQNALAKYFDAHPGEELPTGCELYTTMEPCSFRLSGNMPCLNRILDLKKHFTTVYVGVMEPGDFVQNNVSYDQLTSNGVSYLKVPGFQEKSMEVAKRGHKKPDVEVSAETERNDKQ
;
A
#
# COMPACT_ATOMS: atom_id res chain seq x y z
N MET A 1 20.51 -20.83 3.83
CA MET A 1 21.55 -21.37 4.73
C MET A 1 21.75 -20.36 5.85
N GLY A 2 21.81 -20.83 7.10
CA GLY A 2 21.44 -20.06 8.30
C GLY A 2 22.17 -18.74 8.54
N LYS A 3 21.63 -17.91 9.44
CA LYS A 3 22.30 -16.72 9.97
C LYS A 3 23.64 -17.18 10.56
N ASN A 4 24.76 -16.72 10.01
CA ASN A 4 26.16 -17.12 10.31
C ASN A 4 26.72 -18.36 9.58
N GLY A 5 25.98 -18.96 8.65
CA GLY A 5 26.50 -20.07 7.84
C GLY A 5 26.49 -21.43 8.54
N ASP A 6 25.99 -21.52 9.77
CA ASP A 6 25.78 -22.79 10.47
C ASP A 6 24.53 -23.50 9.94
N PHE A 7 24.66 -24.78 9.59
CA PHE A 7 23.54 -25.64 9.20
C PHE A 7 23.87 -27.12 9.38
N ILE A 8 22.83 -27.93 9.64
CA ILE A 8 22.89 -29.39 9.67
C ILE A 8 22.18 -29.89 8.40
N ILE A 9 22.91 -30.55 7.51
CA ILE A 9 22.39 -30.96 6.19
C ILE A 9 21.24 -31.95 6.36
N GLU A 10 21.37 -32.89 7.28
CA GLU A 10 20.39 -33.95 7.53
C GLU A 10 19.05 -33.35 7.98
N GLU A 11 19.06 -32.37 8.89
CA GLU A 11 17.85 -31.68 9.33
C GLU A 11 17.19 -30.88 8.20
N ILE A 12 17.99 -30.23 7.35
CA ILE A 12 17.48 -29.49 6.19
C ILE A 12 16.83 -30.44 5.21
N GLN A 13 17.48 -31.57 4.90
CA GLN A 13 16.93 -32.59 4.01
C GLN A 13 15.62 -33.15 4.54
N GLU A 14 15.54 -33.45 5.85
CA GLU A 14 14.32 -33.95 6.47
C GLU A 14 13.18 -32.92 6.40
N LYS A 15 13.47 -31.65 6.69
CA LYS A 15 12.48 -30.57 6.59
C LYS A 15 12.00 -30.36 5.16
N LEU A 16 12.93 -30.27 4.20
CA LEU A 16 12.59 -30.11 2.77
C LEU A 16 11.83 -31.33 2.22
N HIS A 17 12.04 -32.52 2.77
CA HIS A 17 11.31 -33.71 2.36
C HIS A 17 9.84 -33.69 2.79
N LYS A 18 9.54 -33.08 3.94
CA LYS A 18 8.19 -33.02 4.51
C LYS A 18 7.32 -31.95 3.84
N ILE A 19 7.91 -30.80 3.51
CA ILE A 19 7.19 -29.67 2.90
C ILE A 19 6.60 -30.08 1.54
N GLY A 20 5.31 -29.80 1.36
CA GLY A 20 4.50 -30.19 0.21
C GLY A 20 4.05 -31.66 0.21
N LYS A 21 4.57 -32.51 1.12
CA LYS A 21 4.15 -33.92 1.20
C LYS A 21 3.25 -34.18 2.39
N THR A 22 3.78 -33.95 3.59
CA THR A 22 3.04 -34.10 4.85
C THR A 22 2.70 -32.75 5.44
N ASP A 23 3.60 -31.79 5.25
CA ASP A 23 3.52 -30.48 5.86
C ASP A 23 3.28 -29.46 4.73
N PRO A 24 2.22 -28.64 4.82
CA PRO A 24 1.96 -27.61 3.83
C PRO A 24 3.02 -26.51 3.88
N ALA A 25 3.26 -25.86 2.74
CA ALA A 25 4.14 -24.69 2.70
C ALA A 25 3.51 -23.52 3.48
N THR A 26 4.33 -22.85 4.29
CA THR A 26 3.94 -21.66 5.06
C THR A 26 4.75 -20.45 4.61
N SER A 27 4.15 -19.27 4.70
CA SER A 27 4.82 -17.99 4.45
C SER A 27 4.55 -17.03 5.61
N TRP A 28 5.18 -15.85 5.59
CA TRP A 28 4.86 -14.83 6.59
C TRP A 28 3.39 -14.35 6.46
N LEU A 29 2.83 -14.41 5.25
CA LEU A 29 1.46 -14.02 4.95
C LEU A 29 0.46 -15.13 5.33
N HIS A 30 0.85 -16.40 5.16
CA HIS A 30 0.06 -17.59 5.51
C HIS A 30 0.82 -18.50 6.49
N PRO A 31 0.87 -18.12 7.78
CA PRO A 31 1.63 -18.86 8.78
C PRO A 31 0.98 -20.18 9.20
N ASP A 32 -0.31 -20.34 8.92
CA ASP A 32 -1.16 -21.45 9.36
C ASP A 32 -1.12 -22.68 8.44
N GLY A 33 -0.47 -22.59 7.27
CA GLY A 33 -0.17 -23.74 6.43
C GLY A 33 -1.41 -24.44 5.89
N SER A 34 -2.23 -23.74 5.11
CA SER A 34 -3.41 -24.31 4.47
C SER A 34 -3.13 -24.85 3.05
N GLY A 35 -1.86 -25.19 2.77
CA GLY A 35 -1.38 -25.51 1.43
C GLY A 35 -1.47 -26.98 1.00
N GLU A 36 -0.99 -27.22 -0.21
CA GLU A 36 -1.03 -28.49 -0.93
C GLU A 36 -0.15 -29.55 -0.26
N ILE A 37 -0.73 -30.73 -0.04
CA ILE A 37 -0.05 -31.92 0.52
C ILE A 37 -0.41 -33.17 -0.29
N MET A 38 0.31 -34.28 -0.06
CA MET A 38 -0.05 -35.56 -0.67
C MET A 38 -1.38 -36.08 -0.11
N SER A 39 -2.33 -36.36 -0.99
CA SER A 39 -3.70 -36.75 -0.61
C SER A 39 -3.86 -38.24 -0.29
N GLY A 40 -2.83 -39.06 -0.57
CA GLY A 40 -2.92 -40.53 -0.53
C GLY A 40 -3.76 -41.16 -1.64
N LYS A 41 -4.32 -40.36 -2.56
CA LYS A 41 -5.02 -40.85 -3.77
C LYS A 41 -4.01 -41.05 -4.90
N PHE A 42 -4.32 -41.93 -5.84
CA PHE A 42 -3.44 -42.22 -6.98
C PHE A 42 -4.15 -41.97 -8.31
N CYS A 43 -3.43 -41.43 -9.29
CA CYS A 43 -3.94 -41.24 -10.64
C CYS A 43 -4.24 -42.59 -11.29
N ASP A 44 -5.45 -42.76 -11.85
CA ASP A 44 -5.85 -44.03 -12.46
C ASP A 44 -5.01 -44.43 -13.68
N THR A 45 -4.42 -43.45 -14.38
CA THR A 45 -3.63 -43.67 -15.59
C THR A 45 -2.15 -43.90 -15.30
N CYS A 46 -1.48 -42.96 -14.63
CA CYS A 46 -0.04 -43.02 -14.41
C CYS A 46 0.35 -43.62 -13.05
N LYS A 47 -0.61 -43.88 -12.16
CA LYS A 47 -0.42 -44.39 -10.80
C LYS A 47 0.48 -43.52 -9.91
N ALA A 48 0.72 -42.26 -10.30
CA ALA A 48 1.38 -41.28 -9.44
C ALA A 48 0.44 -40.89 -8.29
N GLU A 49 1.00 -40.62 -7.11
CA GLU A 49 0.26 -40.06 -6.00
C GLU A 49 -0.20 -38.63 -6.32
N LEU A 50 -1.44 -38.32 -5.95
CA LEU A 50 -2.08 -37.04 -6.20
C LEU A 50 -1.95 -36.15 -4.98
N TYR A 51 -1.78 -34.88 -5.23
CA TYR A 51 -1.84 -33.85 -4.20
C TYR A 51 -3.29 -33.44 -3.91
N SER A 52 -3.52 -32.80 -2.77
CA SER A 52 -4.78 -32.12 -2.45
C SER A 52 -4.97 -30.91 -3.36
N ASP A 53 -6.19 -30.36 -3.43
CA ASP A 53 -6.36 -29.08 -4.12
C ASP A 53 -5.52 -28.01 -3.41
N PRO A 54 -4.84 -27.12 -4.15
CA PRO A 54 -4.01 -26.08 -3.57
C PRO A 54 -4.84 -25.09 -2.75
N GLY A 55 -4.26 -24.64 -1.64
CA GLY A 55 -4.80 -23.56 -0.84
C GLY A 55 -4.53 -22.20 -1.51
N VAL A 56 -5.15 -21.13 -0.97
CA VAL A 56 -4.92 -19.76 -1.48
C VAL A 56 -3.44 -19.39 -1.42
N ASN A 57 -2.74 -19.85 -0.39
CA ASN A 57 -1.31 -19.67 -0.16
C ASN A 57 -0.42 -20.30 -1.25
N ASP A 58 -0.83 -21.41 -1.88
CA ASP A 58 -0.03 -22.06 -2.95
C ASP A 58 -0.22 -21.39 -4.31
N LEU A 59 -1.28 -20.60 -4.45
CA LEU A 59 -1.59 -19.86 -5.66
C LEU A 59 -0.91 -18.48 -5.68
N GLU A 60 -0.17 -18.13 -4.63
CA GLU A 60 0.58 -16.88 -4.53
C GLU A 60 1.94 -16.98 -5.23
N LEU A 61 2.14 -16.15 -6.25
CA LEU A 61 3.44 -15.96 -6.88
C LEU A 61 4.21 -14.84 -6.18
N TYR A 62 5.32 -15.20 -5.54
CA TYR A 62 6.26 -14.25 -4.97
C TYR A 62 7.20 -13.74 -6.06
N LEU A 63 7.14 -12.43 -6.35
CA LEU A 63 8.12 -11.79 -7.22
C LEU A 63 9.48 -11.86 -6.53
N HIS A 64 10.42 -12.59 -7.13
CA HIS A 64 11.68 -13.01 -6.48
C HIS A 64 12.59 -11.85 -6.03
N ALA A 65 12.33 -10.63 -6.49
CA ALA A 65 12.87 -9.43 -5.88
C ALA A 65 12.08 -8.20 -6.31
N PHE A 66 11.34 -7.63 -5.36
CA PHE A 66 10.73 -6.31 -5.52
C PHE A 66 11.80 -5.21 -5.45
N LYS A 67 12.76 -5.34 -4.53
CA LYS A 67 13.83 -4.38 -4.28
C LYS A 67 15.13 -5.05 -3.89
N TYR A 68 16.23 -4.56 -4.44
CA TYR A 68 17.59 -4.82 -4.00
C TYR A 68 18.17 -3.53 -3.45
N GLU A 69 18.79 -3.56 -2.27
CA GLU A 69 19.51 -2.41 -1.74
C GLU A 69 20.77 -2.87 -1.00
N SER A 70 21.84 -2.08 -1.08
CA SER A 70 23.06 -2.35 -0.34
C SER A 70 22.87 -1.97 1.13
N SER A 71 23.15 -2.91 2.04
CA SER A 71 23.05 -2.69 3.49
C SER A 71 24.22 -1.86 4.04
N THR A 72 25.34 -1.79 3.32
CA THR A 72 26.57 -1.12 3.75
C THR A 72 26.84 0.20 3.04
N ASP A 73 26.27 0.39 1.85
CA ASP A 73 26.45 1.58 1.04
C ASP A 73 25.09 2.12 0.61
N LYS A 74 24.64 3.23 1.21
CA LYS A 74 23.31 3.82 0.95
C LYS A 74 23.14 4.34 -0.49
N GLY A 75 24.16 4.23 -1.34
CA GLY A 75 24.18 4.76 -2.70
C GLY A 75 23.55 3.88 -3.77
N TRP A 76 23.36 2.57 -3.55
CA TRP A 76 22.80 1.66 -4.56
C TRP A 76 21.57 0.91 -4.07
N GLY A 77 20.46 1.09 -4.80
CA GLY A 77 19.29 0.25 -4.73
C GLY A 77 18.57 0.22 -6.07
N TYR A 78 17.90 -0.89 -6.36
CA TYR A 78 17.06 -1.08 -7.54
C TYR A 78 15.71 -1.63 -7.09
N GLU A 79 14.63 -1.01 -7.55
CA GLU A 79 13.26 -1.42 -7.28
C GLU A 79 12.53 -1.56 -8.62
N THR A 80 11.84 -2.69 -8.81
CA THR A 80 10.98 -2.87 -9.99
C THR A 80 9.59 -2.35 -9.69
N GLU A 81 8.95 -1.76 -10.68
CA GLU A 81 7.51 -1.49 -10.58
C GLU A 81 6.75 -2.81 -10.49
N LEU A 82 5.67 -2.81 -9.71
CA LEU A 82 4.77 -3.95 -9.64
C LEU A 82 4.06 -4.13 -11.00
N PRO A 83 3.99 -5.36 -11.54
CA PRO A 83 3.30 -5.59 -12.79
C PRO A 83 1.80 -5.34 -12.64
N TYR A 84 1.15 -4.87 -13.71
CA TYR A 84 -0.26 -4.43 -13.68
C TYR A 84 -1.22 -5.49 -13.12
N TRP A 85 -0.96 -6.78 -13.39
CA TRP A 85 -1.79 -7.89 -12.92
C TRP A 85 -1.64 -8.15 -11.41
N ALA A 86 -0.53 -7.74 -10.79
CA ALA A 86 -0.30 -7.87 -9.35
C ALA A 86 -0.94 -6.75 -8.53
N ILE A 87 -1.37 -5.67 -9.20
CA ILE A 87 -1.93 -4.47 -8.56
C ILE A 87 -3.39 -4.22 -8.93
N GLU A 88 -4.09 -5.20 -9.49
CA GLU A 88 -5.48 -5.00 -9.95
C GLU A 88 -6.39 -4.58 -8.78
N GLN A 89 -6.24 -5.24 -7.62
CA GLN A 89 -7.00 -4.90 -6.43
C GLN A 89 -6.62 -3.52 -5.89
N GLN A 90 -5.31 -3.22 -5.81
CA GLN A 90 -4.79 -1.94 -5.34
C GLN A 90 -5.25 -0.79 -6.25
N THR A 91 -5.32 -1.03 -7.55
CA THR A 91 -5.83 -0.10 -8.57
C THR A 91 -7.31 0.20 -8.29
N LYS A 92 -8.15 -0.84 -8.10
CA LYS A 92 -9.57 -0.66 -7.77
C LYS A 92 -9.77 0.14 -6.47
N MET A 93 -8.98 -0.15 -5.44
CA MET A 93 -9.07 0.55 -4.16
C MET A 93 -8.58 2.00 -4.26
N MET A 94 -7.54 2.26 -5.06
CA MET A 94 -7.04 3.62 -5.29
C MET A 94 -7.99 4.45 -6.16
N ASP A 95 -8.63 3.86 -7.17
CA ASP A 95 -9.71 4.51 -7.91
C ASP A 95 -10.88 4.88 -6.98
N LEU A 96 -11.28 3.99 -6.07
CA LEU A 96 -12.29 4.29 -5.05
C LEU A 96 -11.82 5.43 -4.11
N ALA A 97 -10.54 5.47 -3.75
CA ALA A 97 -9.99 6.59 -2.97
C ALA A 97 -10.07 7.91 -3.75
N LEU A 98 -9.80 7.92 -5.06
CA LEU A 98 -10.02 9.08 -5.93
C LEU A 98 -11.50 9.48 -5.99
N GLU A 99 -12.43 8.52 -6.03
CA GLU A 99 -13.87 8.80 -5.95
C GLU A 99 -14.24 9.48 -4.63
N GLN A 100 -13.65 9.07 -3.50
CA GLN A 100 -13.83 9.77 -2.22
C GLN A 100 -13.25 11.18 -2.28
N ALA A 101 -12.03 11.33 -2.81
CA ALA A 101 -11.38 12.64 -2.97
C ALA A 101 -12.24 13.60 -3.79
N ASN A 102 -12.94 13.11 -4.81
CA ASN A 102 -13.84 13.88 -5.66
C ASN A 102 -15.06 14.45 -4.93
N LYS A 103 -15.45 13.88 -3.78
CA LYS A 103 -16.54 14.40 -2.93
C LYS A 103 -16.14 15.65 -2.13
N CYS A 104 -14.84 15.95 -2.04
CA CYS A 104 -14.36 17.16 -1.36
C CYS A 104 -14.87 18.42 -2.06
N VAL A 105 -15.39 19.37 -1.29
CA VAL A 105 -15.59 20.75 -1.79
C VAL A 105 -14.20 21.37 -2.00
N PRO A 106 -13.82 21.76 -3.23
CA PRO A 106 -12.48 22.30 -3.50
C PRO A 106 -12.25 23.65 -2.81
N MET A 107 -11.04 23.85 -2.27
CA MET A 107 -10.60 25.11 -1.68
C MET A 107 -9.19 25.47 -2.17
N ASP A 108 -8.84 26.75 -2.13
CA ASP A 108 -7.55 27.27 -2.62
C ASP A 108 -6.37 27.02 -1.67
N ASN A 109 -6.65 26.69 -0.42
CA ASN A 109 -5.66 26.51 0.64
C ASN A 109 -5.63 25.09 1.22
N ALA A 110 -6.29 24.12 0.58
CA ALA A 110 -6.38 22.77 1.11
C ALA A 110 -6.65 21.70 0.06
N PHE A 111 -5.88 20.61 0.12
CA PHE A 111 -5.97 19.50 -0.81
C PHE A 111 -7.24 18.66 -0.68
N CYS A 112 -7.78 18.21 -1.81
CA CYS A 112 -8.83 17.20 -1.86
C CYS A 112 -8.20 15.79 -1.83
N VAL A 113 -8.21 15.15 -0.67
CA VAL A 113 -7.63 13.81 -0.47
C VAL A 113 -8.75 12.82 -0.16
N GLY A 114 -8.59 11.59 -0.62
CA GLY A 114 -9.50 10.48 -0.33
C GLY A 114 -8.74 9.30 0.26
N CYS A 115 -9.41 8.53 1.10
CA CYS A 115 -8.87 7.40 1.82
C CYS A 115 -9.88 6.25 1.88
N VAL A 116 -9.38 5.02 1.77
CA VAL A 116 -10.13 3.78 1.88
C VAL A 116 -9.36 2.85 2.80
N ILE A 117 -10.06 2.25 3.77
CA ILE A 117 -9.51 1.20 4.64
C ILE A 117 -10.18 -0.12 4.23
N THR A 118 -9.38 -1.15 4.02
CA THR A 118 -9.85 -2.48 3.67
C THR A 118 -9.35 -3.54 4.62
N HIS A 119 -10.08 -4.64 4.70
CA HIS A 119 -9.70 -5.86 5.41
C HIS A 119 -10.13 -7.05 4.56
N ASN A 120 -9.22 -7.99 4.29
CA ASN A 120 -9.46 -9.15 3.41
C ASN A 120 -10.07 -8.76 2.05
N GLY A 121 -9.51 -7.71 1.42
CA GLY A 121 -9.94 -7.19 0.12
C GLY A 121 -11.31 -6.48 0.12
N LYS A 122 -11.95 -6.31 1.28
CA LYS A 122 -13.25 -5.63 1.42
C LYS A 122 -13.08 -4.27 2.07
N VAL A 123 -13.78 -3.28 1.54
CA VAL A 123 -13.83 -1.94 2.12
C VAL A 123 -14.59 -1.99 3.45
N ILE A 124 -13.96 -1.51 4.52
CA ILE A 124 -14.55 -1.43 5.86
C ILE A 124 -14.81 0.02 6.29
N SER A 125 -14.05 0.98 5.75
CA SER A 125 -14.30 2.40 5.96
C SER A 125 -13.72 3.24 4.83
N THR A 126 -14.24 4.45 4.68
CA THR A 126 -13.82 5.44 3.69
C THR A 126 -13.80 6.83 4.32
N GLY A 127 -12.94 7.70 3.80
CA GLY A 127 -12.83 9.08 4.24
C GLY A 127 -12.41 10.01 3.12
N TYR A 128 -12.79 11.27 3.21
CA TYR A 128 -12.21 12.34 2.37
C TYR A 128 -11.98 13.62 3.17
N THR A 129 -11.13 14.51 2.68
CA THR A 129 -10.80 15.77 3.36
C THR A 129 -12.07 16.57 3.69
N ARG A 130 -12.22 16.99 4.95
CA ARG A 130 -13.39 17.74 5.46
C ARG A 130 -14.74 17.04 5.27
N GLU A 131 -14.76 15.71 5.30
CA GLU A 131 -16.01 14.96 5.42
C GLU A 131 -16.68 15.20 6.78
N LEU A 132 -15.90 15.18 7.86
CA LEU A 132 -16.35 15.49 9.22
C LEU A 132 -16.03 16.94 9.58
N GLU A 133 -16.75 17.48 10.57
CA GLU A 133 -16.62 18.86 11.02
C GLU A 133 -15.17 19.24 11.38
N GLY A 134 -14.77 20.45 10.96
CA GLY A 134 -13.46 21.01 11.23
C GLY A 134 -12.40 20.70 10.16
N ASN A 135 -11.14 20.98 10.51
CA ASN A 135 -10.01 20.72 9.61
C ASN A 135 -9.59 19.24 9.73
N THR A 136 -10.31 18.35 9.03
CA THR A 136 -10.10 16.90 9.08
C THR A 136 -9.50 16.36 7.78
N HIS A 137 -8.55 15.43 7.90
CA HIS A 137 -7.93 14.74 6.76
C HIS A 137 -8.69 13.45 6.42
N ALA A 138 -8.47 12.93 5.21
CA ALA A 138 -9.16 11.74 4.72
C ALA A 138 -8.92 10.51 5.61
N GLU A 139 -7.68 10.26 6.02
CA GLU A 139 -7.29 9.14 6.87
C GLU A 139 -7.87 9.26 8.27
N GLN A 140 -7.89 10.50 8.81
CA GLN A 140 -8.55 10.81 10.07
C GLN A 140 -10.06 10.48 10.00
N ASN A 141 -10.73 10.87 8.92
CA ASN A 141 -12.16 10.65 8.74
C ASN A 141 -12.49 9.16 8.55
N ALA A 142 -11.69 8.44 7.77
CA ALA A 142 -11.86 7.00 7.58
C ALA A 142 -11.75 6.23 8.91
N LEU A 143 -10.75 6.55 9.74
CA LEU A 143 -10.59 5.93 11.06
C LEU A 143 -11.72 6.34 12.01
N ALA A 144 -12.06 7.63 12.07
CA ALA A 144 -13.12 8.12 12.96
C ALA A 144 -14.47 7.45 12.66
N LYS A 145 -14.84 7.35 11.37
CA LYS A 145 -16.07 6.67 10.95
C LYS A 145 -16.06 5.17 11.25
N TYR A 146 -14.91 4.51 11.15
CA TYR A 146 -14.79 3.09 11.50
C TYR A 146 -15.13 2.89 12.99
N PHE A 147 -14.50 3.66 13.89
CA PHE A 147 -14.71 3.54 15.33
C PHE A 147 -16.08 4.04 15.81
N ASP A 148 -16.67 5.02 15.11
CA ASP A 148 -18.05 5.46 15.38
C ASP A 148 -19.06 4.35 15.06
N ALA A 149 -18.87 3.64 13.94
CA ALA A 149 -19.70 2.50 13.57
C ALA A 149 -19.45 1.24 14.43
N HIS A 150 -18.27 1.10 15.03
CA HIS A 150 -17.86 -0.06 15.83
C HIS A 150 -17.35 0.38 17.22
N PRO A 151 -18.24 0.94 18.07
CA PRO A 151 -17.84 1.53 19.35
C PRO A 151 -17.26 0.47 20.29
N GLY A 152 -16.01 0.69 20.72
CA GLY A 152 -15.29 -0.21 21.64
C GLY A 152 -14.61 -1.40 20.97
N GLU A 153 -14.70 -1.53 19.65
CA GLU A 153 -13.97 -2.55 18.89
C GLU A 153 -12.61 -2.02 18.43
N GLU A 154 -11.62 -2.92 18.38
CA GLU A 154 -10.35 -2.63 17.72
C GLU A 154 -10.49 -2.77 16.20
N LEU A 155 -9.54 -2.19 15.45
CA LEU A 155 -9.44 -2.44 14.01
C LEU A 155 -9.07 -3.93 13.79
N PRO A 156 -9.54 -4.62 12.74
CA PRO A 156 -9.10 -5.99 12.47
C PRO A 156 -7.60 -6.00 12.15
N THR A 157 -6.89 -7.03 12.59
CA THR A 157 -5.48 -7.21 12.20
C THR A 157 -5.39 -7.62 10.73
N GLY A 158 -4.48 -7.01 9.97
CA GLY A 158 -4.35 -7.28 8.54
C GLY A 158 -5.06 -6.26 7.65
N CYS A 159 -5.35 -5.06 8.17
CA CYS A 159 -5.94 -3.98 7.38
C CYS A 159 -4.92 -3.34 6.43
N GLU A 160 -5.43 -2.88 5.30
CA GLU A 160 -4.68 -2.07 4.33
C GLU A 160 -5.32 -0.69 4.22
N LEU A 161 -4.50 0.35 4.09
CA LEU A 161 -4.95 1.73 3.91
C LEU A 161 -4.55 2.22 2.52
N TYR A 162 -5.49 2.77 1.77
CA TYR A 162 -5.28 3.37 0.47
C TYR A 162 -5.58 4.86 0.56
N THR A 163 -4.59 5.72 0.29
CA THR A 163 -4.75 7.17 0.32
C THR A 163 -4.25 7.81 -0.96
N THR A 164 -5.00 8.76 -1.50
CA THR A 164 -4.63 9.42 -2.77
C THR A 164 -3.37 10.27 -2.60
N MET A 165 -3.07 10.73 -1.40
CA MET A 165 -1.87 11.51 -1.07
C MET A 165 -1.19 10.93 0.16
N GLU A 166 0.14 11.00 0.19
CA GLU A 166 0.94 10.52 1.31
C GLU A 166 0.44 11.07 2.66
N PRO A 167 0.36 10.22 3.71
CA PRO A 167 -0.04 10.67 5.03
C PRO A 167 0.85 11.78 5.54
N CYS A 168 0.27 12.85 6.08
CA CYS A 168 1.06 13.95 6.61
C CYS A 168 1.82 13.53 7.89
N SER A 169 3.10 13.90 7.96
CA SER A 169 3.92 13.76 9.18
C SER A 169 3.77 14.96 10.14
N PHE A 170 3.24 16.08 9.65
CA PHE A 170 3.05 17.32 10.40
C PHE A 170 1.73 18.01 10.04
N ARG A 171 1.17 18.78 10.97
CA ARG A 171 -0.05 19.56 10.75
C ARG A 171 0.03 20.94 11.37
N LEU A 172 -0.11 21.99 10.55
CA LEU A 172 -0.18 23.38 10.99
C LEU A 172 -1.38 23.65 11.92
N SER A 173 -2.47 22.88 11.78
CA SER A 173 -3.66 22.99 12.63
C SER A 173 -3.44 22.52 14.08
N GLY A 174 -2.31 21.88 14.40
CA GLY A 174 -2.06 21.28 15.73
C GLY A 174 -2.74 19.93 15.97
N ASN A 175 -3.70 19.54 15.11
CA ASN A 175 -4.27 18.19 15.12
C ASN A 175 -3.20 17.10 14.94
N MET A 176 -3.46 15.92 15.49
CA MET A 176 -2.59 14.74 15.32
C MET A 176 -2.37 14.43 13.82
N PRO A 177 -1.09 14.31 13.37
CA PRO A 177 -0.74 13.92 12.00
C PRO A 177 -1.25 12.53 11.62
N CYS A 178 -1.51 12.31 10.33
CA CYS A 178 -2.05 11.05 9.84
C CYS A 178 -1.03 9.91 9.99
N LEU A 179 0.26 10.20 9.83
CA LEU A 179 1.35 9.27 10.15
C LEU A 179 1.21 8.70 11.56
N ASN A 180 1.04 9.57 12.56
CA ASN A 180 0.95 9.15 13.97
C ASN A 180 -0.30 8.30 14.22
N ARG A 181 -1.43 8.64 13.59
CA ARG A 181 -2.66 7.83 13.68
C ARG A 181 -2.48 6.41 13.15
N ILE A 182 -1.75 6.27 12.04
CA ILE A 182 -1.44 4.97 11.46
C ILE A 182 -0.46 4.21 12.35
N LEU A 183 0.57 4.88 12.88
CA LEU A 183 1.58 4.26 13.75
C LEU A 183 1.01 3.80 15.10
N ASP A 184 0.07 4.56 15.69
CA ASP A 184 -0.65 4.16 16.90
C ASP A 184 -1.44 2.86 16.68
N LEU A 185 -1.83 2.59 15.43
CA LEU A 185 -2.57 1.40 14.99
C LEU A 185 -1.70 0.41 14.20
N LYS A 186 -0.37 0.53 14.25
CA LYS A 186 0.55 -0.27 13.40
C LYS A 186 0.39 -1.78 13.55
N LYS A 187 -0.09 -2.27 14.71
CA LYS A 187 -0.38 -3.70 14.93
C LYS A 187 -1.51 -4.23 14.03
N HIS A 188 -2.32 -3.33 13.48
CA HIS A 188 -3.48 -3.65 12.64
C HIS A 188 -3.22 -3.43 11.15
N PHE A 189 -2.31 -2.53 10.78
CA PHE A 189 -2.02 -2.20 9.39
C PHE A 189 -0.83 -3.01 8.85
N THR A 190 -1.04 -3.69 7.72
CA THR A 190 0.04 -4.35 6.98
C THR A 190 0.70 -3.39 6.01
N THR A 191 -0.10 -2.60 5.29
CA THR A 191 0.40 -1.78 4.18
C THR A 191 -0.40 -0.48 4.02
N VAL A 192 0.32 0.60 3.74
CA VAL A 192 -0.20 1.89 3.31
C VAL A 192 0.14 2.09 1.83
N TYR A 193 -0.90 2.12 1.01
CA TYR A 193 -0.81 2.39 -0.42
C TYR A 193 -1.06 3.87 -0.69
N VAL A 194 -0.19 4.48 -1.49
CA VAL A 194 -0.18 5.93 -1.75
C VAL A 194 -0.29 6.22 -3.25
N GLY A 195 -1.19 7.13 -3.63
CA GLY A 195 -1.35 7.58 -5.02
C GLY A 195 -0.24 8.54 -5.46
N VAL A 196 0.05 9.57 -4.65
CA VAL A 196 1.16 10.49 -4.86
C VAL A 196 1.86 10.84 -3.54
N MET A 197 3.18 10.94 -3.58
CA MET A 197 3.98 11.51 -2.49
C MET A 197 3.60 12.98 -2.31
N GLU A 198 3.56 13.46 -1.07
CA GLU A 198 3.13 14.83 -0.80
C GLU A 198 4.09 15.82 -1.48
N PRO A 199 3.62 16.71 -2.36
CA PRO A 199 4.47 17.74 -2.95
C PRO A 199 4.96 18.67 -1.84
N GLY A 200 6.22 19.13 -1.92
CA GLY A 200 6.85 20.00 -0.92
C GLY A 200 6.22 21.40 -0.71
N ASP A 201 5.01 21.62 -1.24
CA ASP A 201 4.24 22.86 -1.20
C ASP A 201 3.71 23.19 0.21
N PHE A 202 3.40 22.18 1.05
CA PHE A 202 2.82 22.37 2.39
C PHE A 202 3.63 21.75 3.54
N VAL A 203 4.24 20.58 3.31
CA VAL A 203 5.13 19.93 4.28
C VAL A 203 6.48 19.70 3.60
N GLN A 204 7.48 20.52 3.94
CA GLN A 204 8.85 20.24 3.56
C GLN A 204 9.36 19.08 4.42
N ASN A 205 9.86 18.02 3.77
CA ASN A 205 10.36 16.79 4.41
C ASN A 205 9.29 15.96 5.14
N ASN A 206 8.27 15.50 4.41
CA ASN A 206 7.39 14.46 4.93
C ASN A 206 8.23 13.19 5.24
N VAL A 207 8.10 12.65 6.45
CA VAL A 207 8.89 11.50 6.95
C VAL A 207 8.08 10.20 6.98
N SER A 208 6.87 10.20 6.42
CA SER A 208 5.94 9.08 6.50
C SER A 208 6.50 7.80 5.90
N TYR A 209 7.14 7.88 4.74
CA TYR A 209 7.83 6.73 4.13
C TYR A 209 8.82 6.07 5.11
N ASP A 210 9.76 6.84 5.66
CA ASP A 210 10.80 6.30 6.55
C ASP A 210 10.21 5.76 7.86
N GLN A 211 9.25 6.49 8.45
CA GLN A 211 8.67 6.14 9.74
C GLN A 211 7.76 4.92 9.66
N LEU A 212 6.95 4.78 8.59
CA LEU A 212 6.10 3.60 8.41
C LEU A 212 6.94 2.35 8.18
N THR A 213 7.89 2.41 7.23
CA THR A 213 8.76 1.27 6.89
C THR A 213 9.62 0.83 8.08
N SER A 214 10.22 1.79 8.81
CA SER A 214 11.02 1.49 10.01
C SER A 214 10.19 0.92 11.19
N ASN A 215 8.87 1.12 11.19
CA ASN A 215 7.96 0.59 12.21
C ASN A 215 7.20 -0.66 11.77
N GLY A 216 7.57 -1.28 10.65
CA GLY A 216 7.00 -2.54 10.18
C GLY A 216 5.67 -2.42 9.44
N VAL A 217 5.29 -1.20 9.00
CA VAL A 217 4.15 -0.98 8.11
C VAL A 217 4.70 -0.74 6.71
N SER A 218 4.33 -1.59 5.75
CA SER A 218 4.79 -1.43 4.36
C SER A 218 4.23 -0.15 3.76
N TYR A 219 5.05 0.54 2.97
CA TYR A 219 4.65 1.72 2.20
C TYR A 219 4.82 1.38 0.72
N LEU A 220 3.75 1.48 -0.06
CA LEU A 220 3.79 1.20 -1.50
C LEU A 220 3.11 2.30 -2.29
N LYS A 221 3.80 2.82 -3.30
CA LYS A 221 3.19 3.73 -4.27
C LYS A 221 2.43 2.91 -5.31
N VAL A 222 1.17 3.27 -5.58
CA VAL A 222 0.38 2.60 -6.63
C VAL A 222 0.76 3.18 -8.00
N PRO A 223 1.35 2.39 -8.92
CA PRO A 223 1.76 2.87 -10.24
C PRO A 223 0.58 3.45 -11.03
N GLY A 224 0.81 4.53 -11.79
CA GLY A 224 -0.21 5.16 -12.65
C GLY A 224 -1.18 6.12 -11.96
N PHE A 225 -1.10 6.30 -10.64
CA PHE A 225 -2.01 7.19 -9.89
C PHE A 225 -1.44 8.56 -9.55
N GLN A 226 -0.16 8.82 -9.82
CA GLN A 226 0.52 10.05 -9.41
C GLN A 226 -0.15 11.31 -9.99
N GLU A 227 -0.33 11.36 -11.32
CA GLU A 227 -0.89 12.53 -12.00
C GLU A 227 -2.35 12.75 -11.61
N LYS A 228 -3.18 11.69 -11.65
CA LYS A 228 -4.59 11.74 -11.26
C LYS A 228 -4.77 12.22 -9.82
N SER A 229 -3.96 11.70 -8.89
CA SER A 229 -4.04 12.09 -7.48
C SER A 229 -3.63 13.53 -7.27
N MET A 230 -2.62 14.02 -7.99
CA MET A 230 -2.20 15.42 -7.95
C MET A 230 -3.25 16.36 -8.54
N GLU A 231 -3.87 16.00 -9.66
CA GLU A 231 -4.93 16.77 -10.29
C GLU A 231 -6.14 16.92 -9.35
N VAL A 232 -6.62 15.81 -8.80
CA VAL A 232 -7.75 15.84 -7.85
C VAL A 232 -7.39 16.63 -6.60
N ALA A 233 -6.18 16.42 -6.04
CA ALA A 233 -5.74 17.13 -4.85
C ALA A 233 -5.74 18.64 -5.03
N LYS A 234 -5.25 19.14 -6.18
CA LYS A 234 -5.11 20.57 -6.49
C LYS A 234 -6.32 21.20 -7.18
N ARG A 235 -7.46 20.50 -7.28
CA ARG A 235 -8.67 20.98 -7.98
C ARG A 235 -9.16 22.37 -7.54
N GLY A 236 -8.92 22.75 -6.28
CA GLY A 236 -9.29 24.06 -5.75
C GLY A 236 -8.19 25.13 -5.80
N HIS A 237 -6.95 24.73 -6.09
CA HIS A 237 -5.81 25.64 -6.11
C HIS A 237 -5.80 26.46 -7.42
N LYS A 238 -5.42 27.74 -7.32
CA LYS A 238 -5.24 28.58 -8.51
C LYS A 238 -4.11 28.01 -9.36
N LYS A 239 -4.36 27.80 -10.65
CA LYS A 239 -3.29 27.48 -11.60
C LYS A 239 -2.34 28.69 -11.64
N PRO A 240 -1.01 28.50 -11.60
CA PRO A 240 -0.10 29.61 -11.83
C PRO A 240 -0.42 30.22 -13.20
N ASP A 241 -0.43 31.55 -13.28
CA ASP A 241 -0.61 32.26 -14.54
C ASP A 241 0.50 31.82 -15.50
N VAL A 242 0.12 31.06 -16.53
CA VAL A 242 1.04 30.73 -17.61
C VAL A 242 1.21 32.01 -18.42
N GLU A 243 2.26 32.78 -18.15
CA GLU A 243 2.73 33.81 -19.06
C GLU A 243 3.08 33.13 -20.38
N VAL A 244 2.17 33.26 -21.35
CA VAL A 244 2.44 32.91 -22.74
C VAL A 244 3.50 33.88 -23.24
N SER A 245 4.76 33.44 -23.26
CA SER A 245 5.84 34.17 -23.93
C SER A 245 5.53 34.23 -25.42
N ALA A 246 5.02 35.37 -25.87
CA ALA A 246 4.84 35.68 -27.27
C ALA A 246 6.20 35.93 -27.95
N GLU A 247 6.82 34.86 -28.44
CA GLU A 247 7.72 34.90 -29.61
C GLU A 247 7.03 34.02 -30.66
N THR A 248 6.54 34.52 -31.79
CA THR A 248 7.39 34.97 -32.90
C THR A 248 6.49 35.65 -33.95
N GLU A 249 6.58 36.97 -34.07
CA GLU A 249 6.22 37.68 -35.31
C GLU A 249 7.11 38.92 -35.45
N ARG A 250 8.35 38.74 -35.94
CA ARG A 250 9.05 39.81 -36.65
C ARG A 250 9.82 39.27 -37.85
N ASN A 251 9.28 39.68 -39.00
CA ASN A 251 9.96 40.05 -40.23
C ASN A 251 10.63 38.94 -41.05
N ASP A 252 9.83 38.35 -41.94
CA ASP A 252 10.29 37.99 -43.28
C ASP A 252 9.35 38.64 -44.31
N LYS A 253 9.63 39.90 -44.67
CA LYS A 253 9.13 40.55 -45.90
C LYS A 253 10.11 41.62 -46.40
N GLN A 254 10.67 41.29 -47.56
CA GLN A 254 11.35 42.11 -48.58
C GLN A 254 12.78 42.59 -48.33
#